data_AF-A0A847V9P1-F1
#
_entry.id   AF-A0A847V9P1-F1
#
_cell.length_a   1.000
_cell.length_b   1.000
_cell.length_c   1.000
_cell.angle_alpha   90.00
_cell.angle_beta   90.00
_cell.angle_gamma   90.00
#
_symmetry.space_group_name_H-M   'P 1'
#
loop_
_entity.id
_entity.type
_entity.pdbx_description
1 polymer ?
#
loop_
_entity_poly.entity_id
_entity_poly.type
_entity_poly.pdbx_seq_one_letter_code
_entity_poly.pdbx_strand_id
1 'polypeptide(L)'
;MIGVDVGGANLKVIDNGGAATVHYCPLWRGAPIVDLLSSYAGQEAAVVMSGELADCFSSKGEGIVFIVEQIRAVLPGARFYGTDGRFHDGPDPSLAAANWLASADWLRETHPDAVLLDVGSTTADIVPLGDFGALLGLTDLLRLQRGYLRYTGLLRTTIPAIVREVEIEGVSTPVSSEFFAQTADVHLVLGHIGPDEYLCDAPDRGPRTREGGLRRLARTVCADLGEIGEKEVIGIARQVWEAQRDEVANAVRAAVEGSGAREVVAAGIGARLFAPVVGGRELPDLADALPAHAVRALACRNGET
;
A
#
# COMPACT_ATOMS: atom_id res chain seq x y z
N MET A 1 -0.42 -4.59 -24.64
CA MET A 1 0.11 -3.57 -23.71
C MET A 1 0.04 -4.11 -22.30
N ILE A 2 1.16 -4.06 -21.58
CA ILE A 2 1.26 -4.44 -20.17
C ILE A 2 1.10 -3.21 -19.27
N GLY A 3 0.72 -3.44 -18.01
CA GLY A 3 0.73 -2.42 -16.95
C GLY A 3 1.86 -2.69 -15.97
N VAL A 4 2.59 -1.65 -15.57
CA VAL A 4 3.70 -1.77 -14.62
C VAL A 4 3.53 -0.74 -13.51
N ASP A 5 3.59 -1.19 -12.26
CA ASP A 5 3.68 -0.34 -11.07
C ASP A 5 5.04 -0.55 -10.41
N VAL A 6 5.86 0.50 -10.41
CA VAL A 6 7.20 0.50 -9.81
C VAL A 6 7.11 1.15 -8.41
N GLY A 7 7.00 0.30 -7.40
CA GLY A 7 7.09 0.71 -5.99
C GLY A 7 8.52 0.73 -5.48
N GLY A 8 8.71 1.14 -4.21
CA GLY A 8 10.05 1.21 -3.60
C GLY A 8 10.71 -0.16 -3.37
N ALA A 9 9.91 -1.17 -3.05
CA ALA A 9 10.37 -2.51 -2.69
C ALA A 9 9.91 -3.62 -3.64
N ASN A 10 8.88 -3.34 -4.45
CA ASN A 10 8.23 -4.30 -5.31
C ASN A 10 7.94 -3.66 -6.66
N LEU A 11 7.98 -4.49 -7.70
CA LEU A 11 7.53 -4.15 -9.04
C LEU A 11 6.39 -5.09 -9.41
N LYS A 12 5.27 -4.55 -9.86
CA LYS A 12 4.06 -5.31 -10.18
C LYS A 12 3.76 -5.18 -11.67
N VAL A 13 3.45 -6.29 -12.32
CA VAL A 13 3.13 -6.33 -13.75
C VAL A 13 1.75 -6.97 -13.95
N ILE A 14 0.90 -6.31 -14.73
CA ILE A 14 -0.27 -6.93 -15.36
C ILE A 14 0.07 -7.20 -16.81
N ASP A 15 0.07 -8.48 -17.20
CA ASP A 15 0.40 -8.87 -18.57
C ASP A 15 -0.76 -8.61 -19.57
N ASN A 16 -0.53 -8.94 -20.84
CA ASN A 16 -1.54 -8.76 -21.90
C ASN A 16 -2.79 -9.62 -21.67
N GLY A 17 -2.66 -10.77 -21.02
CA GLY A 17 -3.76 -11.68 -20.67
C GLY A 17 -4.50 -11.27 -19.39
N GLY A 18 -3.99 -10.27 -18.65
CA GLY A 18 -4.56 -9.79 -17.39
C GLY A 18 -4.01 -10.49 -16.14
N ALA A 19 -3.01 -11.36 -16.27
CA ALA A 19 -2.39 -12.01 -15.12
C ALA A 19 -1.45 -11.06 -14.38
N ALA A 20 -1.52 -11.09 -13.05
CA ALA A 20 -0.68 -10.28 -12.17
C ALA A 20 0.58 -11.04 -11.72
N THR A 21 1.74 -10.39 -11.84
CA THR A 21 3.02 -10.87 -11.30
C THR A 21 3.60 -9.82 -10.36
N VAL A 22 3.99 -10.24 -9.16
CA VAL A 22 4.68 -9.38 -8.19
C VAL A 22 6.13 -9.82 -8.07
N HIS A 23 7.04 -8.90 -8.35
CA HIS A 23 8.47 -9.09 -8.22
C HIS A 23 9.01 -8.32 -7.03
N TYR A 24 9.85 -8.96 -6.22
CA TYR A 24 10.63 -8.25 -5.21
C TYR A 24 11.70 -7.40 -5.93
N CYS A 25 11.57 -6.07 -5.82
CA CYS A 25 12.39 -5.08 -6.51
C CYS A 25 12.83 -3.98 -5.53
N PRO A 26 13.79 -4.26 -4.63
CA PRO A 26 14.29 -3.28 -3.69
C PRO A 26 15.12 -2.22 -4.43
N LEU A 27 14.56 -1.03 -4.65
CA LEU A 27 15.24 0.03 -5.39
C LEU A 27 16.56 0.47 -4.73
N TRP A 28 16.64 0.37 -3.40
CA TRP A 28 17.84 0.67 -2.62
C TRP A 28 18.93 -0.42 -2.66
N ARG A 29 18.70 -1.55 -3.35
CA ARG A 29 19.67 -2.65 -3.52
C ARG A 29 19.95 -2.96 -4.99
N GLY A 30 20.20 -1.92 -5.77
CA GLY A 30 20.58 -2.06 -7.17
C GLY A 30 19.42 -2.21 -8.15
N ALA A 31 18.17 -2.07 -7.67
CA ALA A 31 16.96 -1.91 -8.49
C ALA A 31 16.94 -2.78 -9.76
N PRO A 32 16.77 -4.11 -9.65
CA PRO A 32 16.92 -5.05 -10.76
C PRO A 32 15.76 -4.99 -11.78
N ILE A 33 15.23 -3.80 -12.07
CA ILE A 33 14.09 -3.54 -12.95
C ILE A 33 14.34 -4.17 -14.33
N VAL A 34 15.54 -3.99 -14.89
CA VAL A 34 15.90 -4.52 -16.21
C VAL A 34 15.77 -6.05 -16.26
N ASP A 35 16.36 -6.73 -15.29
CA ASP A 35 16.35 -8.20 -15.24
C ASP A 35 14.93 -8.73 -15.03
N LEU A 36 14.17 -8.11 -14.12
CA LEU A 36 12.80 -8.49 -13.79
C LEU A 36 11.84 -8.30 -14.97
N LEU A 37 12.08 -7.29 -15.81
CA LEU A 37 11.25 -7.00 -16.97
C LEU A 37 11.72 -7.66 -18.27
N SER A 38 12.84 -8.37 -18.26
CA SER A 38 13.48 -8.95 -19.46
C SER A 38 12.55 -9.85 -20.28
N SER A 39 11.65 -10.60 -19.65
CA SER A 39 10.63 -11.44 -20.32
C SER A 39 9.57 -10.63 -21.06
N TYR A 40 9.44 -9.33 -20.76
CA TYR A 40 8.50 -8.41 -21.38
C TYR A 40 9.15 -7.51 -22.44
N ALA A 41 10.44 -7.70 -22.74
CA ALA A 41 11.21 -6.83 -23.62
C ALA A 41 10.52 -6.56 -24.96
N GLY A 42 10.52 -5.28 -25.37
CA GLY A 42 9.94 -4.83 -26.64
C GLY A 42 8.40 -4.75 -26.67
N GLN A 43 7.70 -5.05 -25.57
CA GLN A 43 6.27 -4.84 -25.48
C GLN A 43 5.92 -3.37 -25.21
N GLU A 44 4.73 -2.96 -25.65
CA GLU A 44 4.11 -1.70 -25.24
C GLU A 44 3.74 -1.76 -23.75
N ALA A 45 4.08 -0.71 -23.00
CA ALA A 45 3.86 -0.65 -21.56
C ALA A 45 3.29 0.69 -21.10
N ALA A 46 2.37 0.60 -20.15
CA ALA A 46 1.89 1.73 -19.37
C ALA A 46 2.43 1.61 -17.96
N VAL A 47 3.01 2.69 -17.45
CA VAL A 47 3.84 2.63 -16.24
C VAL A 47 3.38 3.69 -15.26
N VAL A 48 3.32 3.31 -13.99
CA VAL A 48 3.14 4.22 -12.86
C VAL A 48 4.20 3.93 -11.80
N MET A 49 4.53 4.91 -10.97
CA MET A 49 5.56 4.75 -9.93
C MET A 49 5.18 5.39 -8.60
N SER A 50 5.75 4.81 -7.55
CA SER A 50 5.74 5.30 -6.16
C SER A 50 7.08 5.08 -5.44
N GLY A 51 8.06 4.51 -6.14
CA GLY A 51 9.39 4.19 -5.60
C GLY A 51 10.43 5.31 -5.72
N GLU A 52 10.08 6.48 -6.28
CA GLU A 52 11.04 7.54 -6.58
C GLU A 52 11.67 8.20 -5.34
N LEU A 53 11.15 7.90 -4.14
CA LEU A 53 11.66 8.32 -2.84
C LEU A 53 12.54 7.26 -2.14
N ALA A 54 12.91 6.17 -2.79
CA ALA A 54 13.78 5.16 -2.17
C ALA A 54 15.09 5.79 -1.66
N ASP A 55 15.57 5.32 -0.49
CA ASP A 55 16.71 5.90 0.26
C ASP A 55 18.02 6.02 -0.53
N CYS A 56 18.14 5.33 -1.66
CA CYS A 56 19.31 5.41 -2.55
C CYS A 56 19.36 6.69 -3.39
N PHE A 57 18.26 7.42 -3.53
CA PHE A 57 18.19 8.63 -4.34
C PHE A 57 18.37 9.89 -3.48
N SER A 58 19.19 10.83 -3.95
CA SER A 58 19.41 12.12 -3.31
C SER A 58 18.20 13.07 -3.45
N SER A 59 17.32 12.82 -4.41
CA SER A 59 16.09 13.58 -4.63
C SER A 59 15.03 12.76 -5.38
N LYS A 60 13.76 13.17 -5.28
CA LYS A 60 12.66 12.61 -6.10
C LYS A 60 12.97 12.64 -7.60
N GLY A 61 13.56 13.75 -8.07
CA GLY A 61 13.90 13.91 -9.49
C GLY A 61 14.90 12.87 -9.98
N GLU A 62 15.91 12.55 -9.17
CA GLU A 62 16.86 11.49 -9.46
C GLU A 62 16.18 10.12 -9.56
N GLY A 63 15.31 9.80 -8.59
CA GLY A 63 14.55 8.55 -8.60
C GLY A 63 13.66 8.39 -9.83
N ILE A 64 12.97 9.47 -10.25
CA ILE A 64 12.14 9.48 -11.47
C ILE A 64 13.01 9.19 -12.70
N VAL A 65 14.10 9.94 -12.88
CA VAL A 65 15.01 9.76 -14.03
C VAL A 65 15.52 8.33 -14.07
N PHE A 66 16.00 7.81 -12.95
CA PHE A 66 16.49 6.45 -12.84
C PHE A 66 15.44 5.41 -13.25
N ILE A 67 14.23 5.48 -12.67
CA ILE A 67 13.15 4.52 -12.99
C ILE A 67 12.80 4.57 -14.48
N VAL A 68 12.63 5.77 -15.04
CA VAL A 68 12.29 5.95 -16.46
C VAL A 68 13.38 5.36 -17.36
N GLU A 69 14.65 5.60 -17.07
CA GLU A 69 15.77 5.06 -17.85
C GLU A 69 15.83 3.53 -17.80
N GLN A 70 15.69 2.93 -16.61
CA GLN A 70 15.69 1.48 -16.44
C GLN A 70 14.53 0.81 -17.18
N ILE A 71 13.33 1.38 -17.09
CA ILE A 71 12.16 0.89 -17.82
C ILE A 71 12.39 1.00 -19.32
N ARG A 72 12.83 2.16 -19.82
CA ARG A 72 13.05 2.39 -21.27
C ARG A 72 14.14 1.50 -21.87
N ALA A 73 15.11 1.07 -21.06
CA ALA A 73 16.13 0.12 -21.51
C ALA A 73 15.55 -1.24 -21.95
N VAL A 74 14.40 -1.65 -21.40
CA VAL A 74 13.72 -2.92 -21.72
C VAL A 74 12.44 -2.70 -22.55
N LEU A 75 11.76 -1.57 -22.31
CA LEU A 75 10.46 -1.22 -22.87
C LEU A 75 10.56 0.18 -23.52
N PRO A 76 11.18 0.32 -24.72
CA PRO A 76 11.43 1.62 -25.33
C PRO A 76 10.16 2.43 -25.66
N GLY A 77 9.00 1.78 -25.82
CA GLY A 77 7.70 2.42 -26.05
C GLY A 77 6.93 2.76 -24.78
N ALA A 78 7.51 2.57 -23.59
CA ALA A 78 6.80 2.78 -22.33
C ALA A 78 6.29 4.23 -22.18
N ARG A 79 5.03 4.36 -21.74
CA ARG A 79 4.38 5.63 -21.39
C ARG A 79 4.14 5.68 -19.89
N PHE A 80 4.40 6.83 -19.27
CA PHE A 80 4.40 6.99 -17.81
C PHE A 80 3.25 7.89 -17.37
N TYR A 81 2.39 7.41 -16.47
CA TYR A 81 1.23 8.16 -15.99
C TYR A 81 1.61 9.07 -14.81
N GLY A 82 1.25 10.35 -14.90
CA GLY A 82 1.58 11.38 -13.92
C GLY A 82 0.40 11.79 -13.03
N THR A 83 0.74 12.47 -11.93
CA THR A 83 -0.22 13.11 -11.01
C THR A 83 -1.02 14.24 -11.65
N ASP A 84 -0.65 14.67 -12.86
CA ASP A 84 -1.41 15.60 -13.70
C ASP A 84 -2.52 14.90 -14.54
N GLY A 85 -2.66 13.58 -14.37
CA GLY A 85 -3.67 12.76 -15.06
C GLY A 85 -3.32 12.47 -16.53
N ARG A 86 -2.03 12.57 -16.91
CA ARG A 86 -1.56 12.43 -18.29
C ARG A 86 -0.45 11.40 -18.41
N PHE A 87 -0.28 10.91 -19.64
CA PHE A 87 0.88 10.10 -20.00
C PHE A 87 2.02 10.98 -20.51
N HIS A 88 3.23 10.64 -20.08
CA HIS A 88 4.49 11.27 -20.44
C HIS A 88 5.41 10.26 -21.11
N ASP A 89 6.21 10.72 -22.05
CA ASP A 89 7.22 9.90 -22.74
C ASP A 89 8.60 9.99 -22.08
N GLY A 90 8.77 10.73 -20.99
CA GLY A 90 10.07 10.88 -20.34
C GLY A 90 9.95 11.27 -18.87
N PRO A 91 11.09 11.52 -18.21
CA PRO A 91 11.10 11.98 -16.84
C PRO A 91 10.35 13.30 -16.70
N ASP A 92 9.35 13.33 -15.83
CA ASP A 92 8.59 14.52 -15.48
C ASP A 92 8.32 14.52 -13.96
N PRO A 93 8.41 15.66 -13.24
CA PRO A 93 8.14 15.72 -11.81
C PRO A 93 6.75 15.20 -11.42
N SER A 94 5.76 15.26 -12.31
CA SER A 94 4.41 14.77 -12.05
C SER A 94 4.35 13.25 -11.92
N LEU A 95 5.36 12.49 -12.38
CA LEU A 95 5.38 11.02 -12.27
C LEU A 95 5.51 10.51 -10.82
N ALA A 96 5.95 11.36 -9.89
CA ALA A 96 6.12 11.01 -8.49
C ALA A 96 4.80 10.58 -7.84
N ALA A 97 4.79 9.39 -7.22
CA ALA A 97 3.66 8.85 -6.47
C ALA A 97 2.32 8.93 -7.23
N ALA A 98 2.28 8.57 -8.52
CA ALA A 98 1.06 8.63 -9.34
C ALA A 98 0.19 7.36 -9.25
N ASN A 99 0.65 6.32 -8.55
CA ASN A 99 0.02 4.98 -8.52
C ASN A 99 -1.42 5.01 -7.99
N TRP A 100 -1.67 5.72 -6.88
CA TRP A 100 -3.01 5.89 -6.32
C TRP A 100 -3.93 6.72 -7.23
N LEU A 101 -3.37 7.69 -7.96
CA LEU A 101 -4.17 8.53 -8.87
C LEU A 101 -4.60 7.73 -10.10
N ALA A 102 -3.73 6.88 -10.66
CA ALA A 102 -4.11 5.97 -11.75
C ALA A 102 -5.27 5.07 -11.32
N SER A 103 -5.23 4.50 -10.12
CA SER A 103 -6.33 3.71 -9.56
C SER A 103 -7.62 4.54 -9.43
N ALA A 104 -7.54 5.77 -8.94
CA ALA A 104 -8.69 6.65 -8.81
C ALA A 104 -9.28 7.06 -10.18
N ASP A 105 -8.43 7.38 -11.16
CA ASP A 105 -8.84 7.74 -12.52
C ASP A 105 -9.56 6.59 -13.22
N TRP A 106 -9.07 5.37 -13.02
CA TRP A 106 -9.72 4.20 -13.57
C TRP A 106 -11.06 3.88 -12.88
N LEU A 107 -11.10 3.91 -11.54
CA LEU A 107 -12.28 3.52 -10.76
C LEU A 107 -13.41 4.54 -10.80
N ARG A 108 -13.13 5.84 -10.94
CA ARG A 108 -14.18 6.88 -10.95
C ARG A 108 -15.19 6.71 -12.09
N GLU A 109 -14.84 5.99 -13.16
CA GLU A 109 -15.79 5.73 -14.26
C GLU A 109 -16.90 4.77 -13.85
N THR A 110 -16.59 3.75 -13.05
CA THR A 110 -17.56 2.75 -12.57
C THR A 110 -18.08 3.05 -11.17
N HIS A 111 -17.35 3.86 -10.41
CA HIS A 111 -17.62 4.25 -9.02
C HIS A 111 -17.49 5.77 -8.80
N PRO A 112 -18.19 6.62 -9.57
CA PRO A 112 -18.04 8.07 -9.49
C PRO A 112 -18.41 8.63 -8.12
N ASP A 113 -19.35 8.00 -7.40
CA ASP A 113 -19.82 8.47 -6.09
C ASP A 113 -19.20 7.69 -4.91
N ALA A 114 -17.99 7.14 -5.07
CA ALA A 114 -17.35 6.31 -4.06
C ALA A 114 -16.13 6.96 -3.38
N VAL A 115 -15.77 6.44 -2.22
CA VAL A 115 -14.41 6.53 -1.67
C VAL A 115 -13.70 5.21 -1.91
N LEU A 116 -12.51 5.26 -2.52
CA LEU A 116 -11.58 4.15 -2.56
C LEU A 116 -10.85 4.05 -1.22
N LEU A 117 -10.85 2.86 -0.62
CA LEU A 117 -9.96 2.45 0.46
C LEU A 117 -8.99 1.38 -0.07
N ASP A 118 -7.77 1.75 -0.43
CA ASP A 118 -6.73 0.79 -0.83
C ASP A 118 -5.77 0.54 0.33
N VAL A 119 -5.84 -0.64 0.95
CA VAL A 119 -4.99 -1.01 2.09
C VAL A 119 -3.89 -1.94 1.62
N GLY A 120 -2.70 -1.37 1.48
CA GLY A 120 -1.48 -2.11 1.21
C GLY A 120 -0.83 -2.69 2.46
N SER A 121 0.39 -3.18 2.29
CA SER A 121 1.21 -3.69 3.41
C SER A 121 1.63 -2.59 4.39
N THR A 122 1.72 -1.34 3.94
CA THR A 122 2.33 -0.23 4.68
C THR A 122 1.38 0.95 4.89
N THR A 123 0.54 1.24 3.90
CA THR A 123 -0.30 2.43 3.84
C THR A 123 -1.74 2.06 3.52
N ALA A 124 -2.64 2.97 3.88
CA ALA A 124 -4.04 2.98 3.46
C ALA A 124 -4.31 4.28 2.71
N ASP A 125 -4.65 4.16 1.43
CA ASP A 125 -5.05 5.27 0.57
C ASP A 125 -6.58 5.43 0.64
N ILE A 126 -7.05 6.64 0.95
CA ILE A 126 -8.46 6.97 1.19
C ILE A 126 -8.86 8.08 0.23
N VAL A 127 -9.36 7.71 -0.95
CA VAL A 127 -9.46 8.63 -2.09
C VAL A 127 -10.92 8.81 -2.51
N PRO A 128 -11.52 10.00 -2.34
CA PRO A 128 -12.85 10.28 -2.89
C PRO A 128 -12.78 10.39 -4.42
N LEU A 129 -13.63 9.65 -5.12
CA LEU A 129 -13.58 9.50 -6.58
C LEU A 129 -14.45 10.54 -7.33
N GLY A 130 -15.31 11.28 -6.63
CA GLY A 130 -16.31 12.17 -7.24
C GLY A 130 -15.77 13.49 -7.81
N ASP A 131 -14.63 13.98 -7.32
CA ASP A 131 -13.97 15.18 -7.88
C ASP A 131 -12.50 14.86 -8.20
N PHE A 132 -12.30 14.28 -9.39
CA PHE A 132 -10.96 13.97 -9.88
C PHE A 132 -10.08 15.20 -10.07
N GLY A 133 -10.68 16.36 -10.41
CA GLY A 133 -9.94 17.61 -10.58
C GLY A 133 -9.24 18.04 -9.29
N ALA A 134 -9.89 17.83 -8.14
CA ALA A 134 -9.32 18.10 -6.82
C ALA A 134 -8.19 17.13 -6.39
N LEU A 135 -8.01 16.01 -7.12
CA LEU A 135 -6.95 15.03 -6.90
C LEU A 135 -5.68 15.32 -7.71
N LEU A 136 -5.80 16.07 -8.81
CA LEU A 136 -4.66 16.36 -9.68
C LEU A 136 -3.57 17.15 -8.94
N GLY A 137 -2.32 16.73 -9.13
CA GLY A 137 -1.13 17.34 -8.54
C GLY A 137 -1.01 17.20 -7.02
N LEU A 138 -1.85 16.39 -6.36
CA LEU A 138 -1.70 16.16 -4.92
C LEU A 138 -0.41 15.38 -4.64
N THR A 139 0.44 15.98 -3.83
CA THR A 139 1.61 15.32 -3.26
C THR A 139 1.23 14.49 -2.04
N ASP A 140 2.04 13.52 -1.65
CA ASP A 140 1.82 12.75 -0.41
C ASP A 140 1.71 13.62 0.83
N LEU A 141 2.45 14.74 0.90
CA LEU A 141 2.30 15.71 1.98
C LEU A 141 0.88 16.27 2.05
N LEU A 142 0.32 16.68 0.91
CA LEU A 142 -1.04 17.19 0.84
C LEU A 142 -2.07 16.09 1.13
N ARG A 143 -1.82 14.85 0.70
CA ARG A 143 -2.67 13.70 0.98
C ARG A 143 -2.69 13.37 2.47
N LEU A 144 -1.54 13.39 3.14
CA LEU A 144 -1.44 13.26 4.60
C LEU A 144 -2.24 14.34 5.33
N GLN A 145 -2.09 15.60 4.91
CA GLN A 145 -2.81 16.74 5.49
C GLN A 145 -4.33 16.65 5.28
N ARG A 146 -4.78 16.14 4.11
CA ARG A 146 -6.19 15.94 3.79
C ARG A 146 -6.78 14.66 4.40
N GLY A 147 -5.93 13.77 4.94
CA GLY A 147 -6.35 12.46 5.43
C GLY A 147 -6.61 11.42 4.34
N TYR A 148 -6.15 11.67 3.11
CA TYR A 148 -6.25 10.73 1.97
C TYR A 148 -5.14 9.68 1.95
N LEU A 149 -4.16 9.80 2.85
CA LEU A 149 -3.10 8.84 3.05
C LEU A 149 -2.93 8.63 4.56
N ARG A 150 -2.98 7.37 5.01
CA ARG A 150 -2.61 6.96 6.37
C ARG A 150 -1.43 6.00 6.31
N TYR A 151 -0.44 6.22 7.16
CA TYR A 151 0.76 5.36 7.26
C TYR A 151 0.50 4.15 8.16
N THR A 152 -0.58 3.45 7.85
CA THR A 152 -1.00 2.21 8.50
C THR A 152 -1.41 1.21 7.43
N GLY A 153 -0.94 -0.03 7.55
CA GLY A 153 -1.21 -1.08 6.58
C GLY A 153 -1.27 -2.45 7.24
N LEU A 154 -1.60 -3.46 6.44
CA LEU A 154 -1.86 -4.80 6.96
C LEU A 154 -0.62 -5.46 7.59
N LEU A 155 0.60 -5.10 7.17
CA LEU A 155 1.78 -5.91 7.52
C LEU A 155 2.90 -5.15 8.25
N ARG A 156 3.22 -3.93 7.83
CA ARG A 156 4.52 -3.28 8.11
C ARG A 156 4.48 -2.17 9.16
N THR A 157 3.31 -1.86 9.71
CA THR A 157 3.19 -0.74 10.65
C THR A 157 3.68 -1.16 12.03
N THR A 158 4.55 -0.36 12.63
CA THR A 158 5.10 -0.67 13.96
C THR A 158 4.04 -0.45 15.05
N ILE A 159 4.08 -1.23 16.11
CA ILE A 159 3.15 -1.08 17.25
C ILE A 159 3.18 0.33 17.87
N PRO A 160 4.34 0.94 18.18
CA PRO A 160 4.38 2.29 18.75
C PRO A 160 3.89 3.41 17.81
N ALA A 161 3.73 3.13 16.50
CA ALA A 161 3.10 4.06 15.57
C ALA A 161 1.57 4.10 15.72
N ILE A 162 0.97 3.05 16.26
CA ILE A 162 -0.49 2.89 16.40
C ILE A 162 -0.94 3.23 17.82
N VAL A 163 -0.26 2.69 18.84
CA VAL A 163 -0.61 2.87 20.25
C VAL A 163 0.60 3.38 21.04
N ARG A 164 0.34 4.11 22.14
CA ARG A 164 1.37 4.56 23.07
C ARG A 164 1.36 3.82 24.41
N GLU A 165 0.24 3.18 24.70
CA GLU A 165 0.01 2.35 25.87
C GLU A 165 -1.03 1.27 25.53
N VAL A 166 -1.00 0.19 26.31
CA VAL A 166 -1.96 -0.92 26.26
C VAL A 166 -2.29 -1.32 27.70
N GLU A 167 -3.49 -1.84 27.91
CA GLU A 167 -3.89 -2.42 29.18
C GLU A 167 -3.37 -3.85 29.31
N ILE A 168 -2.70 -4.15 30.44
CA ILE A 168 -2.29 -5.49 30.85
C ILE A 168 -2.83 -5.71 32.26
N GLU A 169 -3.63 -6.76 32.46
CA GLU A 169 -4.25 -7.06 33.76
C GLU A 169 -4.97 -5.85 34.42
N GLY A 170 -5.59 -4.97 33.62
CA GLY A 170 -6.27 -3.77 34.11
C GLY A 170 -5.37 -2.56 34.37
N VAL A 171 -4.07 -2.64 34.05
CA VAL A 171 -3.09 -1.57 34.25
C VAL A 171 -2.66 -0.98 32.91
N SER A 172 -2.80 0.34 32.75
CA SER A 172 -2.26 1.06 31.59
C SER A 172 -0.74 0.97 31.59
N THR A 173 -0.19 0.35 30.54
CA THR A 173 1.22 0.00 30.39
C THR A 173 1.77 0.66 29.11
N PRO A 174 2.75 1.56 29.22
CA PRO A 174 3.39 2.15 28.04
C PRO A 174 4.06 1.11 27.15
N VAL A 175 3.97 1.29 25.84
CA VAL A 175 4.70 0.44 24.88
C VAL A 175 6.10 1.00 24.62
N SER A 176 7.06 0.11 24.43
CA SER A 176 8.41 0.44 23.96
C SER A 176 8.36 1.06 22.56
N SER A 177 9.25 2.03 22.32
CA SER A 177 9.45 2.63 20.99
C SER A 177 10.24 1.73 20.02
N GLU A 178 10.83 0.65 20.51
CA GLU A 178 11.65 -0.27 19.72
C GLU A 178 10.82 -1.06 18.68
N PHE A 179 11.46 -1.43 17.57
CA PHE A 179 10.83 -2.22 16.51
C PHE A 179 10.81 -3.71 16.86
N PHE A 180 10.03 -4.09 17.87
CA PHE A 180 9.89 -5.49 18.28
C PHE A 180 8.80 -6.26 17.53
N ALA A 181 7.71 -5.59 17.17
CA ALA A 181 6.55 -6.16 16.50
C ALA A 181 5.95 -5.17 15.48
N GLN A 182 5.15 -5.71 14.57
CA GLN A 182 4.42 -4.97 13.54
C GLN A 182 2.99 -5.49 13.37
N THR A 183 2.17 -4.81 12.55
CA THR A 183 0.79 -5.19 12.28
C THR A 183 0.65 -6.61 11.76
N ALA A 184 1.59 -7.12 10.96
CA ALA A 184 1.57 -8.53 10.54
C ALA A 184 1.56 -9.50 11.75
N ASP A 185 2.25 -9.18 12.85
CA ASP A 185 2.23 -10.00 14.07
C ASP A 185 0.85 -9.95 14.75
N VAL A 186 0.24 -8.76 14.79
CA VAL A 186 -1.13 -8.56 15.31
C VAL A 186 -2.13 -9.39 14.52
N HIS A 187 -2.15 -9.24 13.20
CA HIS A 187 -3.09 -9.93 12.33
C HIS A 187 -2.84 -11.44 12.31
N LEU A 188 -1.60 -11.91 12.40
CA LEU A 188 -1.29 -13.33 12.50
C LEU A 188 -1.75 -13.94 13.83
N VAL A 189 -1.54 -13.24 14.95
CA VAL A 189 -1.96 -13.72 16.28
C VAL A 189 -3.48 -13.75 16.42
N LEU A 190 -4.17 -12.77 15.84
CA LEU A 190 -5.63 -12.69 15.81
C LEU A 190 -6.26 -13.60 14.75
N GLY A 191 -5.47 -14.21 13.86
CA GLY A 191 -5.95 -15.08 12.79
C GLY A 191 -6.62 -14.34 11.63
N HIS A 192 -6.38 -13.03 11.50
CA HIS A 192 -6.83 -12.23 10.35
C HIS A 192 -6.07 -12.61 9.08
N ILE A 193 -4.81 -13.04 9.21
CA ILE A 193 -3.97 -13.53 8.12
C ILE A 193 -3.33 -14.87 8.50
N GLY A 194 -3.01 -15.69 7.51
CA GLY A 194 -2.18 -16.89 7.66
C GLY A 194 -0.68 -16.59 7.54
N PRO A 195 0.19 -17.58 7.86
CA PRO A 195 1.64 -17.46 7.69
C PRO A 195 2.08 -17.10 6.26
N ASP A 196 1.38 -17.60 5.25
CA ASP A 196 1.70 -17.37 3.83
C ASP A 196 1.36 -15.94 3.37
N GLU A 197 0.47 -15.24 4.10
CA GLU A 197 0.11 -13.84 3.87
C GLU A 197 1.06 -12.87 4.58
N TYR A 198 1.94 -13.35 5.49
CA TYR A 198 2.98 -12.55 6.12
C TYR A 198 4.18 -12.39 5.16
N LEU A 199 4.02 -11.52 4.17
CA LEU A 199 4.97 -11.39 3.05
C LEU A 199 6.25 -10.61 3.37
N CYS A 200 6.27 -9.80 4.45
CA CYS A 200 7.45 -9.06 4.87
C CYS A 200 8.32 -9.83 5.87
N ASP A 201 9.56 -9.37 6.05
CA ASP A 201 10.44 -9.88 7.10
C ASP A 201 9.85 -9.58 8.49
N ALA A 202 9.93 -10.57 9.40
CA ALA A 202 9.63 -10.35 10.81
C ALA A 202 10.70 -9.42 11.43
N PRO A 203 10.34 -8.56 12.41
CA PRO A 203 11.27 -7.61 13.03
C PRO A 203 12.54 -8.25 13.61
N ASP A 204 12.40 -9.44 14.22
CA ASP A 204 13.51 -10.21 14.77
C ASP A 204 14.15 -11.20 13.78
N ARG A 205 13.72 -11.17 12.51
CA ARG A 205 14.06 -12.14 11.45
C ARG A 205 13.78 -13.59 11.83
N GLY A 206 12.96 -13.80 12.84
CA GLY A 206 12.52 -15.12 13.27
C GLY A 206 11.40 -15.69 12.39
N PRO A 207 10.87 -16.86 12.75
CA PRO A 207 9.76 -17.48 12.05
C PRO A 207 8.51 -16.57 12.02
N ARG A 208 7.81 -16.59 10.89
CA ARG A 208 6.52 -15.93 10.65
C ARG A 208 5.36 -16.84 11.07
N THR A 209 5.44 -17.34 12.30
CA THR A 209 4.43 -18.22 12.90
C THR A 209 3.66 -17.48 13.99
N ARG A 210 2.47 -17.97 14.34
CA ARG A 210 1.67 -17.41 15.44
C ARG A 210 2.47 -17.30 16.74
N GLU A 211 3.23 -18.35 17.07
CA GLU A 211 4.11 -18.38 18.24
C GLU A 211 5.23 -17.33 18.17
N GLY A 212 5.82 -17.12 16.98
CA GLY A 212 6.78 -16.04 16.75
C GLY A 212 6.16 -14.66 16.95
N GLY A 213 4.95 -14.45 16.42
CA GLY A 213 4.17 -13.22 16.61
C GLY A 213 3.87 -12.94 18.08
N LEU A 214 3.45 -13.96 18.85
CA LEU A 214 3.21 -13.83 20.29
C LEU A 214 4.46 -13.37 21.04
N ARG A 215 5.63 -13.99 20.77
CA ARG A 215 6.89 -13.59 21.39
C ARG A 215 7.28 -12.14 21.06
N ARG A 216 7.12 -11.73 19.81
CA ARG A 216 7.41 -10.36 19.37
C ARG A 216 6.47 -9.33 20.01
N LEU A 217 5.18 -9.64 20.09
CA LEU A 217 4.20 -8.77 20.75
C LEU A 217 4.44 -8.63 22.25
N ALA A 218 4.84 -9.69 22.96
CA ALA A 218 5.19 -9.58 24.38
C ALA A 218 6.33 -8.57 24.63
N ARG A 219 7.33 -8.54 23.74
CA ARG A 219 8.45 -7.59 23.84
C ARG A 219 8.04 -6.12 23.69
N THR A 220 6.87 -5.83 23.12
CA THR A 220 6.38 -4.45 22.97
C THR A 220 6.19 -3.75 24.31
N VAL A 221 6.00 -4.50 25.39
CA VAL A 221 5.88 -4.01 26.77
C VAL A 221 7.07 -4.46 27.62
N CYS A 222 8.21 -4.74 26.96
CA CYS A 222 9.45 -5.19 27.59
C CYS A 222 9.33 -6.51 28.37
N ALA A 223 8.33 -7.33 28.07
CA ALA A 223 8.10 -8.63 28.70
C ALA A 223 8.43 -9.79 27.74
N ASP A 224 8.34 -11.02 28.25
CA ASP A 224 8.29 -12.24 27.44
C ASP A 224 6.97 -13.03 27.62
N LEU A 225 6.77 -14.04 26.78
CA LEU A 225 5.54 -14.83 26.78
C LEU A 225 5.34 -15.63 28.08
N GLY A 226 6.42 -15.99 28.79
CA GLY A 226 6.35 -16.68 30.06
C GLY A 226 5.95 -15.75 31.21
N GLU A 227 6.27 -14.46 31.12
CA GLU A 227 5.95 -13.44 32.12
C GLU A 227 4.47 -13.06 32.13
N ILE A 228 3.93 -12.65 30.97
CA ILE A 228 2.54 -12.13 30.88
C ILE A 228 1.54 -13.15 30.31
N GLY A 229 2.02 -14.27 29.77
CA GLY A 229 1.17 -15.33 29.22
C GLY A 229 0.49 -14.95 27.89
N GLU A 230 0.00 -15.98 27.19
CA GLU A 230 -0.59 -15.81 25.85
C GLU A 230 -1.86 -14.95 25.85
N LYS A 231 -2.68 -15.04 26.92
CA LYS A 231 -3.94 -14.30 27.02
C LYS A 231 -3.70 -12.79 26.96
N GLU A 232 -2.74 -12.28 27.74
CA GLU A 232 -2.43 -10.85 27.79
C GLU A 232 -1.79 -10.39 26.48
N VAL A 233 -0.91 -11.20 25.87
CA VAL A 233 -0.33 -10.90 24.54
C VAL A 233 -1.41 -10.80 23.45
N ILE A 234 -2.41 -11.68 23.45
CA ILE A 234 -3.56 -11.55 22.55
C ILE A 234 -4.36 -10.28 22.87
N GLY A 235 -4.47 -9.91 24.15
CA GLY A 235 -5.04 -8.64 24.59
C GLY A 235 -4.34 -7.43 23.99
N ILE A 236 -3.00 -7.42 23.98
CA ILE A 236 -2.19 -6.40 23.31
C ILE A 236 -2.55 -6.34 21.81
N ALA A 237 -2.57 -7.50 21.13
CA ALA A 237 -2.91 -7.57 19.71
C ALA A 237 -4.31 -6.98 19.42
N ARG A 238 -5.31 -7.29 20.25
CA ARG A 238 -6.67 -6.76 20.09
C ARG A 238 -6.72 -5.24 20.23
N GLN A 239 -6.06 -4.68 21.23
CA GLN A 239 -6.03 -3.24 21.45
C GLN A 239 -5.34 -2.50 20.29
N VAL A 240 -4.24 -3.05 19.77
CA VAL A 240 -3.58 -2.49 18.58
C VAL A 240 -4.49 -2.55 17.36
N TRP A 241 -5.16 -3.69 17.14
CA TRP A 241 -6.12 -3.83 16.05
C TRP A 241 -7.28 -2.85 16.16
N GLU A 242 -7.88 -2.70 17.34
CA GLU A 242 -8.98 -1.75 17.57
C GLU A 242 -8.54 -0.31 17.27
N ALA A 243 -7.36 0.10 17.74
CA ALA A 243 -6.82 1.42 17.44
C ALA A 243 -6.59 1.64 15.94
N GLN A 244 -5.98 0.68 15.25
CA GLN A 244 -5.77 0.75 13.79
C GLN A 244 -7.11 0.79 13.02
N ARG A 245 -8.03 -0.09 13.39
CA ARG A 245 -9.37 -0.18 12.80
C ARG A 245 -10.09 1.16 12.91
N ASP A 246 -10.07 1.75 14.11
CA ASP A 246 -10.78 3.00 14.38
C ASP A 246 -10.11 4.19 13.68
N GLU A 247 -8.77 4.23 13.58
CA GLU A 247 -8.05 5.23 12.80
C GLU A 247 -8.50 5.23 11.33
N VAL A 248 -8.47 4.05 10.69
CA VAL A 248 -8.85 3.91 9.27
C VAL A 248 -10.34 4.21 9.09
N ALA A 249 -11.22 3.68 9.96
CA ALA A 249 -12.65 3.90 9.87
C ALA A 249 -13.03 5.38 10.03
N ASN A 250 -12.39 6.10 10.95
CA ASN A 250 -12.62 7.53 11.13
C ASN A 250 -12.12 8.34 9.92
N ALA A 251 -10.98 7.98 9.33
CA ALA A 251 -10.47 8.64 8.14
C ALA A 251 -11.37 8.41 6.91
N VAL A 252 -11.88 7.19 6.72
CA VAL A 252 -12.86 6.89 5.66
C VAL A 252 -14.16 7.65 5.89
N ARG A 253 -14.67 7.69 7.14
CA ARG A 253 -15.89 8.46 7.47
C ARG A 253 -15.72 9.94 7.13
N ALA A 254 -14.59 10.54 7.49
CA ALA A 254 -14.30 11.93 7.15
C ALA A 254 -14.23 12.18 5.64
N ALA A 255 -13.65 11.26 4.87
CA ALA A 255 -13.60 11.36 3.41
C ALA A 255 -15.00 11.22 2.77
N VAL A 256 -15.84 10.31 3.28
CA VAL A 256 -17.23 10.12 2.84
C VAL A 256 -18.05 11.38 3.13
N GLU A 257 -18.00 11.90 4.36
CA GLU A 257 -18.72 13.12 4.76
C GLU A 257 -18.24 14.35 3.96
N GLY A 258 -16.93 14.50 3.76
CA GLY A 258 -16.36 15.63 3.04
C GLY A 258 -16.63 15.63 1.53
N SER A 259 -16.83 14.46 0.93
CA SER A 259 -17.08 14.32 -0.52
C SER A 259 -18.55 14.10 -0.88
N GLY A 260 -19.39 13.67 0.07
CA GLY A 260 -20.76 13.24 -0.20
C GLY A 260 -20.86 11.87 -0.90
N ALA A 261 -19.78 11.07 -0.85
CA ALA A 261 -19.76 9.72 -1.41
C ALA A 261 -20.87 8.85 -0.80
N ARG A 262 -21.40 7.92 -1.62
CA ARG A 262 -22.52 7.04 -1.26
C ARG A 262 -22.09 5.61 -0.98
N GLU A 263 -20.86 5.27 -1.33
CA GLU A 263 -20.30 3.96 -1.11
C GLU A 263 -18.80 4.00 -0.84
N VAL A 264 -18.28 2.90 -0.28
CA VAL A 264 -16.86 2.67 -0.12
C VAL A 264 -16.49 1.41 -0.88
N VAL A 265 -15.49 1.51 -1.73
CA VAL A 265 -14.90 0.36 -2.44
C VAL A 265 -13.50 0.12 -1.89
N ALA A 266 -13.18 -1.13 -1.57
CA ALA A 266 -11.93 -1.50 -0.92
C ALA A 266 -11.05 -2.35 -1.84
N ALA A 267 -9.75 -2.06 -1.83
CA ALA A 267 -8.74 -2.77 -2.60
C ALA A 267 -7.47 -3.02 -1.74
N GLY A 268 -6.49 -3.68 -2.35
CA GLY A 268 -5.24 -4.03 -1.69
C GLY A 268 -5.36 -5.28 -0.80
N ILE A 269 -4.23 -5.71 -0.26
CA ILE A 269 -4.16 -6.94 0.55
C ILE A 269 -4.99 -6.87 1.84
N GLY A 270 -5.28 -5.65 2.33
CA GLY A 270 -6.14 -5.43 3.49
C GLY A 270 -7.63 -5.36 3.20
N ALA A 271 -8.07 -5.39 1.92
CA ALA A 271 -9.47 -5.16 1.55
C ALA A 271 -10.45 -6.07 2.31
N ARG A 272 -10.19 -7.38 2.32
CA ARG A 272 -11.03 -8.38 3.02
C ARG A 272 -11.25 -8.04 4.50
N LEU A 273 -10.24 -7.48 5.16
CA LEU A 273 -10.29 -7.17 6.58
C LEU A 273 -10.97 -5.82 6.86
N PHE A 274 -10.65 -4.80 6.05
CA PHE A 274 -11.10 -3.42 6.31
C PHE A 274 -12.42 -3.06 5.62
N ALA A 275 -12.82 -3.71 4.52
CA ALA A 275 -14.08 -3.41 3.85
C ALA A 275 -15.30 -3.56 4.79
N PRO A 276 -15.43 -4.67 5.56
CA PRO A 276 -16.57 -4.83 6.48
C PRO A 276 -16.57 -3.78 7.61
N VAL A 277 -15.38 -3.33 8.04
CA VAL A 277 -15.23 -2.31 9.11
C VAL A 277 -15.85 -0.98 8.71
N VAL A 278 -15.73 -0.61 7.43
CA VAL A 278 -16.19 0.69 6.91
C VAL A 278 -17.51 0.60 6.15
N GLY A 279 -18.19 -0.55 6.20
CA GLY A 279 -19.42 -0.80 5.45
C GLY A 279 -19.22 -0.75 3.92
N GLY A 280 -17.99 -1.01 3.45
CA GLY A 280 -17.64 -1.02 2.04
C GLY A 280 -17.73 -2.40 1.41
N ARG A 281 -17.46 -2.46 0.11
CA ARG A 281 -17.32 -3.72 -0.64
C ARG A 281 -15.90 -3.90 -1.15
N GLU A 282 -15.41 -5.12 -1.08
CA GLU A 282 -14.15 -5.49 -1.72
C GLU A 282 -14.30 -5.48 -3.24
N LEU A 283 -13.30 -4.97 -3.95
CA LEU A 283 -13.17 -5.08 -5.39
C LEU A 283 -12.45 -6.40 -5.72
N PRO A 284 -13.16 -7.44 -6.19
CA PRO A 284 -12.54 -8.72 -6.53
C PRO A 284 -11.57 -8.57 -7.71
N ASP A 285 -10.61 -9.50 -7.80
CA ASP A 285 -9.68 -9.66 -8.94
C ASP A 285 -8.66 -8.52 -9.17
N LEU A 286 -8.61 -7.51 -8.30
CA LEU A 286 -7.71 -6.35 -8.41
C LEU A 286 -6.69 -6.25 -7.26
N ALA A 287 -6.58 -7.30 -6.43
CA ALA A 287 -5.67 -7.34 -5.30
C ALA A 287 -4.20 -7.13 -5.71
N ASP A 288 -3.41 -6.55 -4.79
CA ASP A 288 -1.98 -6.18 -4.82
C ASP A 288 -1.39 -5.57 -6.11
N ALA A 289 -2.12 -5.43 -7.21
CA ALA A 289 -1.65 -4.91 -8.50
C ALA A 289 -2.64 -3.92 -9.12
N LEU A 290 -3.57 -3.36 -8.33
CA LEU A 290 -4.55 -2.36 -8.78
C LEU A 290 -3.91 -1.20 -9.57
N PRO A 291 -2.80 -0.56 -9.14
CA PRO A 291 -2.20 0.52 -9.92
C PRO A 291 -1.69 0.07 -11.29
N ALA A 292 -1.08 -1.13 -11.36
CA ALA A 292 -0.61 -1.72 -12.62
C ALA A 292 -1.80 -2.06 -13.55
N HIS A 293 -2.90 -2.58 -12.99
CA HIS A 293 -4.13 -2.81 -13.76
C HIS A 293 -4.71 -1.50 -14.29
N ALA A 294 -4.85 -0.51 -13.42
CA ALA A 294 -5.45 0.78 -13.74
C ALA A 294 -4.65 1.52 -14.82
N VAL A 295 -3.32 1.61 -14.69
CA VAL A 295 -2.50 2.33 -15.68
C VAL A 295 -2.56 1.67 -17.06
N ARG A 296 -2.61 0.33 -17.12
CA ARG A 296 -2.84 -0.40 -18.38
C ARG A 296 -4.18 -0.06 -19.00
N ALA A 297 -5.26 -0.10 -18.20
CA ALA A 297 -6.60 0.20 -18.68
C ALA A 297 -6.71 1.64 -19.23
N LEU A 298 -6.14 2.62 -18.51
CA LEU A 298 -6.08 4.02 -18.95
C LEU A 298 -5.30 4.19 -20.26
N ALA A 299 -4.18 3.50 -20.41
CA ALA A 299 -3.36 3.58 -21.61
C ALA A 299 -4.01 2.95 -22.85
N CYS A 300 -4.77 1.87 -22.69
CA CYS A 300 -5.56 1.27 -23.77
C CYS A 300 -6.65 2.22 -24.26
N ARG A 301 -7.33 2.94 -23.36
CA ARG A 301 -8.36 3.94 -23.71
C ARG A 301 -7.79 5.08 -24.56
N ASN A 302 -6.65 5.63 -24.16
CA ASN A 302 -5.99 6.74 -24.87
C ASN A 302 -5.40 6.34 -26.24
N GLY A 303 -5.38 5.04 -26.59
CA GLY A 303 -4.95 4.57 -27.90
C GLY A 303 -6.09 4.39 -28.91
N GLU A 304 -7.35 4.53 -28.48
CA GLU A 304 -8.55 4.37 -29.33
C GLU A 304 -9.10 5.69 -29.89
N THR A 305 -8.49 6.83 -29.53
CA THR A 305 -8.77 8.19 -30.05
C THR A 305 -7.69 8.65 -31.01
#